data_AF-A0A962XCZ6-F1
#
_entry.id   AF-A0A962XCZ6-F1
#
_cell.length_a   1.000
_cell.length_b   1.000
_cell.length_c   1.000
_cell.angle_alpha   90.00
_cell.angle_beta   90.00
_cell.angle_gamma   90.00
#
_symmetry.space_group_name_H-M   'P 1'
#
loop_
_entity.id
_entity.type
_entity.pdbx_description
1 polymer ?
#
loop_
_entity_poly.entity_id
_entity_poly.type
_entity_poly.pdbx_seq_one_letter_code
_entity_poly.pdbx_strand_id
1 'polypeptide(L)'
;MLSTRQSLFWMSLYLAIVAGICAVLFEPLKNAVLANPGFNGVILGVLSIGILINFRQVLVLNTEINWIKVFRTGQPGISVTTEPRLLKPLATHLSKRRRDRFRLSAQALRTILDGIRERLDESREISRYLIGTLIFLGLLGTFWGLMGTIAAVGDVINRLDVGNGDFAAVFADLKQGLQAPLGGMGTAFSSSLFGLGGSLVLGFLDLQAGHAQNRFFNGLEEWLSGVTQLVDDLGAPTVTAAPGAVGDVPEAVDGDANGVDDPNAPTLALLLDTLRAERGLLEQLIAAQAANPAPPAVDDASGTNPPRPGI
;
A
#
# COMPACT_ATOMS: atom_id res chain seq x y z
N MET A 1 20.81 7.57 -4.55
CA MET A 1 20.06 6.34 -4.93
C MET A 1 20.26 5.19 -3.92
N LEU A 2 20.21 5.46 -2.61
CA LEU A 2 20.28 4.46 -1.53
C LEU A 2 19.21 4.81 -0.48
N SER A 3 18.05 4.16 -0.46
CA SER A 3 17.02 4.47 0.55
C SER A 3 16.32 3.25 1.16
N THR A 4 16.53 2.03 0.65
CA THR A 4 16.01 0.80 1.27
C THR A 4 16.76 0.44 2.55
N ARG A 5 18.10 0.64 2.55
CA ARG A 5 18.93 0.51 3.75
C ARG A 5 18.50 1.48 4.86
N GLN A 6 18.02 2.67 4.48
CA GLN A 6 17.51 3.66 5.42
C GLN A 6 16.18 3.20 6.05
N SER A 7 15.25 2.64 5.26
CA SER A 7 14.02 2.05 5.82
C SER A 7 14.33 0.92 6.81
N LEU A 8 15.25 -0.01 6.47
CA LEU A 8 15.70 -1.07 7.38
C LEU A 8 16.33 -0.51 8.66
N PHE A 9 17.19 0.51 8.54
CA PHE A 9 17.79 1.17 9.68
C PHE A 9 16.73 1.73 10.63
N TRP A 10 15.76 2.50 10.13
CA TRP A 10 14.68 3.06 10.95
C TRP A 10 13.80 2.00 11.59
N MET A 11 13.47 0.91 10.86
CA MET A 11 12.73 -0.23 11.43
C MET A 11 13.51 -0.90 12.56
N SER A 12 14.80 -1.14 12.36
CA SER A 12 15.66 -1.75 13.39
C SER A 12 15.87 -0.84 14.60
N LEU A 13 16.04 0.47 14.38
CA LEU A 13 16.19 1.46 15.44
C LEU A 13 14.92 1.55 16.28
N TYR A 14 13.75 1.63 15.64
CA TYR A 14 12.47 1.64 16.33
C TYR A 14 12.29 0.36 17.17
N LEU A 15 12.56 -0.82 16.59
CA LEU A 15 12.45 -2.08 17.31
C LEU A 15 13.44 -2.17 18.47
N ALA A 16 14.65 -1.63 18.32
CA ALA A 16 15.64 -1.57 19.39
C ALA A 16 15.18 -0.66 20.56
N ILE A 17 14.55 0.48 20.25
CA ILE A 17 13.96 1.37 21.27
C ILE A 17 12.83 0.65 22.00
N VAL A 18 11.90 0.03 21.27
CA VAL A 18 10.78 -0.73 21.87
C VAL A 18 11.31 -1.89 22.72
N ALA A 19 12.31 -2.64 22.25
CA ALA A 19 12.96 -3.69 23.02
C ALA A 19 13.65 -3.16 24.28
N GLY A 20 14.29 -1.98 24.20
CA GLY A 20 14.87 -1.31 25.36
C GLY A 20 13.82 -0.94 26.42
N ILE A 21 12.67 -0.42 26.00
CA ILE A 21 11.54 -0.15 26.90
C ILE A 21 11.03 -1.46 27.54
N CYS A 22 10.85 -2.51 26.73
CA CYS A 22 10.44 -3.82 27.23
C CYS A 22 11.46 -4.44 28.20
N ALA A 23 12.76 -4.20 28.01
CA ALA A 23 13.79 -4.68 28.91
C ALA A 23 13.73 -3.98 30.28
N VAL A 24 13.50 -2.65 30.30
CA VAL A 24 13.31 -1.90 31.55
C VAL A 24 12.04 -2.34 32.27
N LEU A 25 10.96 -2.66 31.54
CA LEU A 25 9.67 -3.11 32.08
C LEU A 25 9.55 -4.65 32.18
N PHE A 26 10.65 -5.39 32.14
CA PHE A 26 10.61 -6.85 32.01
C PHE A 26 9.82 -7.54 33.13
N GLU A 27 9.96 -7.09 34.37
CA GLU A 27 9.29 -7.71 35.51
C GLU A 27 7.75 -7.54 35.49
N PRO A 28 7.20 -6.32 35.31
CA PRO A 28 5.78 -6.13 35.04
C PRO A 28 5.28 -6.89 33.81
N LEU A 29 6.03 -6.89 32.71
CA LEU A 29 5.65 -7.57 31.47
C LEU A 29 5.57 -9.08 31.65
N LYS A 30 6.55 -9.69 32.33
CA LYS A 30 6.55 -11.12 32.63
C LYS A 30 5.34 -11.51 33.47
N ASN A 31 5.03 -10.74 34.51
CA ASN A 31 3.86 -11.00 35.36
C ASN A 31 2.55 -10.87 34.56
N ALA A 32 2.45 -9.87 33.69
CA ALA A 32 1.32 -9.70 32.80
C ALA A 32 1.16 -10.87 31.81
N VAL A 33 2.25 -11.33 31.18
CA VAL A 33 2.21 -12.49 30.27
C VAL A 33 1.78 -13.77 31.00
N LEU A 34 2.34 -14.03 32.18
CA LEU A 34 2.01 -15.22 32.98
C LEU A 34 0.60 -15.19 33.57
N ALA A 35 -0.03 -14.02 33.67
CA ALA A 35 -1.40 -13.90 34.17
C ALA A 35 -2.43 -14.53 33.23
N ASN A 36 -2.18 -14.50 31.91
CA ASN A 36 -2.99 -15.20 30.91
C ASN A 36 -2.08 -15.76 29.81
N PRO A 37 -1.41 -16.90 30.05
CA PRO A 37 -0.36 -17.41 29.17
C PRO A 37 -0.91 -17.82 27.79
N GLY A 38 -2.18 -18.21 27.72
CA GLY A 38 -2.85 -18.55 26.46
C GLY A 38 -2.98 -17.35 25.54
N PHE A 39 -3.79 -16.35 25.92
CA PHE A 39 -4.03 -15.18 25.07
C PHE A 39 -2.76 -14.34 24.85
N ASN A 40 -2.01 -14.04 25.91
CA ASN A 40 -0.80 -13.23 25.79
C ASN A 40 0.28 -13.95 24.97
N GLY A 41 0.36 -15.29 25.06
CA GLY A 41 1.24 -16.09 24.21
C GLY A 41 0.88 -16.00 22.73
N VAL A 42 -0.41 -16.11 22.38
CA VAL A 42 -0.86 -15.97 20.99
C VAL A 42 -0.60 -14.54 20.48
N ILE A 43 -0.88 -13.50 21.28
CA ILE A 43 -0.60 -12.10 20.92
C ILE A 43 0.89 -11.91 20.60
N LEU A 44 1.79 -12.40 21.46
CA LEU A 44 3.24 -12.31 21.23
C LEU A 44 3.69 -13.12 20.01
N GLY A 45 3.05 -14.26 19.75
CA GLY A 45 3.30 -15.08 18.55
C GLY A 45 2.94 -14.34 17.27
N VAL A 46 1.72 -13.78 17.19
CA VAL A 46 1.27 -13.00 16.03
C VAL A 46 2.12 -11.74 15.85
N LEU A 47 2.50 -11.06 16.94
CA LEU A 47 3.42 -9.92 16.91
C LEU A 47 4.76 -10.31 16.29
N SER A 48 5.35 -11.42 16.74
CA SER A 48 6.64 -11.92 16.23
C SER A 48 6.57 -12.27 14.74
N ILE A 49 5.50 -12.94 14.32
CA ILE A 49 5.26 -13.28 12.91
C ILE A 49 5.10 -12.00 12.07
N GLY A 50 4.35 -11.02 12.55
CA GLY A 50 4.14 -9.75 11.87
C GLY A 50 5.43 -8.94 11.70
N ILE A 51 6.29 -8.92 12.73
CA ILE A 51 7.61 -8.29 12.64
C ILE A 51 8.45 -9.00 11.56
N LEU A 52 8.47 -10.34 11.57
CA LEU A 52 9.26 -11.12 10.62
C LEU A 52 8.81 -10.92 9.17
N ILE A 53 7.50 -10.87 8.93
CA ILE A 53 6.92 -10.62 7.59
C ILE A 53 7.31 -9.22 7.10
N ASN A 54 7.16 -8.19 7.93
CA ASN A 54 7.53 -6.81 7.57
C ASN A 54 9.01 -6.68 7.23
N PHE A 55 9.90 -7.28 8.02
CA PHE A 55 11.32 -7.31 7.72
C PHE A 55 11.62 -8.06 6.43
N ARG A 56 11.02 -9.23 6.23
CA ARG A 56 11.20 -10.03 5.02
C ARG A 56 10.78 -9.25 3.77
N GLN A 57 9.67 -8.52 3.82
CA GLN A 57 9.17 -7.72 2.70
C GLN A 57 10.20 -6.68 2.25
N VAL A 58 10.82 -5.96 3.19
CA VAL A 58 11.85 -4.96 2.87
C VAL A 58 13.15 -5.59 2.40
N LEU A 59 13.54 -6.75 2.95
CA LEU A 59 14.74 -7.48 2.51
C LEU A 59 14.62 -8.01 1.08
N VAL A 60 13.45 -8.53 0.69
CA VAL A 60 13.18 -8.97 -0.68
C VAL A 60 13.29 -7.79 -1.64
N LEU A 61 12.70 -6.64 -1.31
CA LEU A 61 12.81 -5.41 -2.11
C LEU A 61 14.25 -4.93 -2.29
N ASN A 62 15.06 -5.00 -1.22
CA ASN A 62 16.46 -4.59 -1.29
C ASN A 62 17.27 -5.47 -2.27
N THR A 63 16.96 -6.75 -2.34
CA THR A 63 17.59 -7.69 -3.28
C THR A 63 17.24 -7.32 -4.73
N GLU A 64 15.99 -6.96 -4.98
CA GLU A 64 15.49 -6.60 -6.32
C GLU A 64 16.04 -5.26 -6.82
N ILE A 65 16.13 -4.26 -5.95
CA ILE A 65 16.77 -2.99 -6.26
C ILE A 65 18.23 -3.19 -6.64
N ASN A 66 18.95 -4.08 -5.94
CA ASN A 66 20.34 -4.38 -6.25
C ASN A 66 20.49 -5.04 -7.62
N TRP A 67 19.57 -5.95 -7.98
CA TRP A 67 19.55 -6.59 -9.30
C TRP A 67 19.36 -5.55 -10.43
N ILE A 68 18.41 -4.62 -10.30
CA ILE A 68 18.18 -3.55 -11.30
C ILE A 68 19.44 -2.69 -11.48
N LYS A 69 20.12 -2.33 -10.39
CA LYS A 69 21.34 -1.52 -10.43
C LYS A 69 22.44 -2.20 -11.24
N VAL A 70 22.70 -3.47 -10.95
CA VAL A 70 23.72 -4.27 -11.65
C VAL A 70 23.36 -4.40 -13.13
N PHE A 71 22.08 -4.62 -13.45
CA PHE A 71 21.59 -4.69 -14.83
C PHE A 71 21.80 -3.37 -15.58
N ARG A 72 21.52 -2.22 -14.95
CA ARG A 72 21.69 -0.88 -15.55
C ARG A 72 23.16 -0.53 -15.82
N THR A 73 24.09 -0.97 -14.97
CA THR A 73 25.53 -0.66 -15.12
C THR A 73 26.26 -1.54 -16.13
N GLY A 74 25.60 -2.54 -16.72
CA GLY A 74 26.14 -3.29 -17.86
C GLY A 74 27.40 -4.12 -17.59
N GLN A 75 27.84 -4.30 -16.34
CA GLN A 75 29.04 -5.09 -16.01
C GLN A 75 28.78 -6.59 -16.24
N PRO A 76 29.35 -7.20 -17.30
CA PRO A 76 29.23 -8.63 -17.57
C PRO A 76 30.34 -9.33 -16.79
N GLY A 77 30.07 -9.76 -15.57
CA GLY A 77 31.09 -10.46 -14.79
C GLY A 77 30.69 -10.93 -13.39
N ILE A 78 29.60 -10.41 -12.80
CA ILE A 78 29.13 -10.88 -11.48
C ILE A 78 27.84 -11.67 -11.67
N SER A 79 27.96 -12.80 -12.37
CA SER A 79 26.91 -13.79 -12.54
C SER A 79 26.79 -14.69 -11.29
N VAL A 80 26.42 -14.14 -10.12
CA VAL A 80 25.97 -14.96 -8.96
C VAL A 80 24.94 -14.27 -8.05
N THR A 81 24.44 -13.06 -8.34
CA THR A 81 23.55 -12.39 -7.38
C THR A 81 22.10 -12.86 -7.54
N THR A 82 21.70 -13.79 -6.68
CA THR A 82 20.34 -14.25 -6.31
C THR A 82 19.20 -13.87 -7.27
N GLU A 83 18.57 -14.91 -7.86
CA GLU A 83 17.46 -14.76 -8.79
C GLU A 83 16.30 -13.89 -8.21
N PRO A 84 15.94 -12.76 -8.86
CA PRO A 84 14.92 -11.87 -8.34
C PRO A 84 13.54 -12.55 -8.40
N ARG A 85 12.75 -12.46 -7.31
CA ARG A 85 11.46 -13.18 -7.22
C ARG A 85 10.31 -12.37 -7.83
N LEU A 86 10.23 -11.05 -7.61
CA LEU A 86 9.17 -10.22 -8.17
C LEU A 86 9.49 -9.78 -9.61
N LEU A 87 10.76 -9.57 -9.96
CA LEU A 87 11.18 -9.16 -11.30
C LEU A 87 11.42 -10.34 -12.25
N LYS A 88 11.16 -11.58 -11.81
CA LYS A 88 11.40 -12.80 -12.59
C LYS A 88 10.82 -12.73 -14.01
N PRO A 89 9.55 -12.30 -14.23
CA PRO A 89 8.99 -12.18 -15.57
C PRO A 89 9.72 -11.16 -16.45
N LEU A 90 10.08 -9.99 -15.90
CA LEU A 90 10.86 -8.98 -16.59
C LEU A 90 12.26 -9.49 -16.95
N ALA A 91 12.94 -10.14 -16.02
CA ALA A 91 14.28 -10.67 -16.21
C ALA A 91 14.34 -11.72 -17.33
N THR A 92 13.35 -12.62 -17.43
CA THR A 92 13.31 -13.65 -18.48
C THR A 92 13.03 -13.07 -19.86
N HIS A 93 12.20 -12.03 -19.96
CA HIS A 93 11.91 -11.37 -21.23
C HIS A 93 13.03 -10.42 -21.69
N LEU A 94 13.72 -9.77 -20.75
CA LEU A 94 14.81 -8.82 -21.03
C LEU A 94 16.16 -9.54 -21.30
N SER A 95 16.40 -10.70 -20.68
CA SER A 95 17.63 -11.49 -20.88
C SER A 95 17.67 -12.23 -22.22
N LYS A 96 16.52 -12.69 -22.75
CA LYS A 96 16.43 -13.46 -24.01
C LYS A 96 16.44 -12.61 -25.30
N ARG A 97 16.24 -11.30 -25.24
CA ARG A 97 16.05 -10.43 -26.43
C ARG A 97 17.11 -9.35 -26.62
N ARG A 98 18.35 -9.60 -26.18
CA ARG A 98 19.41 -8.58 -26.10
C ARG A 98 20.04 -8.15 -27.44
N ARG A 99 19.34 -8.20 -28.60
CA ARG A 99 19.94 -7.63 -29.83
C ARG A 99 19.01 -7.18 -30.96
N ASP A 100 17.82 -7.75 -31.13
CA ASP A 100 16.94 -7.35 -32.24
C ASP A 100 15.76 -6.50 -31.77
N ARG A 101 15.87 -5.19 -32.03
CA ARG A 101 14.82 -4.15 -31.99
C ARG A 101 13.80 -4.27 -30.85
N PHE A 102 14.07 -3.51 -29.80
CA PHE A 102 13.09 -3.07 -28.81
C PHE A 102 11.82 -2.55 -29.48
N ARG A 103 10.72 -3.29 -29.36
CA ARG A 103 9.34 -2.78 -29.53
C ARG A 103 8.47 -3.44 -28.46
N LEU A 104 8.80 -3.24 -27.19
CA LEU A 104 7.78 -3.43 -26.15
C LEU A 104 6.88 -2.20 -26.26
N SER A 105 5.62 -2.38 -26.68
CA SER A 105 4.67 -1.28 -26.71
C SER A 105 4.53 -0.71 -25.30
N ALA A 106 4.36 0.61 -25.17
CA ALA A 106 4.11 1.27 -23.88
C ALA A 106 2.98 0.57 -23.07
N GLN A 107 2.04 -0.06 -23.78
CA GLN A 107 0.96 -0.85 -23.23
C GLN A 107 1.43 -2.12 -22.50
N ALA A 108 2.36 -2.91 -23.06
CA ALA A 108 2.88 -4.10 -22.40
C ALA A 108 3.65 -3.77 -21.11
N LEU A 109 4.31 -2.61 -21.10
CA LEU A 109 5.05 -2.11 -19.94
C LEU A 109 4.13 -1.71 -18.79
N ARG A 110 3.03 -1.04 -19.12
CA ARG A 110 1.99 -0.66 -18.18
C ARG A 110 1.36 -1.89 -17.52
N THR A 111 1.03 -2.91 -18.31
CA THR A 111 0.50 -4.19 -17.78
C THR A 111 1.46 -4.87 -16.79
N ILE A 112 2.76 -4.84 -17.06
CA ILE A 112 3.74 -5.41 -16.12
C ILE A 112 3.84 -4.57 -14.85
N LEU A 113 3.84 -3.25 -14.97
CA LEU A 113 3.90 -2.34 -13.82
C LEU A 113 2.65 -2.50 -12.93
N ASP A 114 1.47 -2.60 -13.54
CA ASP A 114 0.21 -2.86 -12.85
C ASP A 114 0.25 -4.21 -12.09
N GLY A 115 0.78 -5.27 -12.73
CA GLY A 115 0.95 -6.57 -12.08
C GLY A 115 1.98 -6.58 -10.94
N ILE A 116 2.99 -5.71 -10.99
CA ILE A 116 3.94 -5.52 -9.86
C ILE A 116 3.26 -4.77 -8.72
N ARG A 117 2.49 -3.71 -9.02
CA ARG A 117 1.71 -2.97 -8.01
C ARG A 117 0.77 -3.90 -7.27
N GLU A 118 -0.01 -4.70 -7.99
CA GLU A 118 -0.96 -5.64 -7.38
C GLU A 118 -0.27 -6.65 -6.44
N ARG A 119 0.89 -7.20 -6.84
CA ARG A 119 1.68 -8.10 -5.97
C ARG A 119 2.25 -7.40 -4.73
N LEU A 120 2.66 -6.14 -4.85
CA LEU A 120 3.15 -5.36 -3.72
C LEU A 120 2.04 -5.05 -2.73
N ASP A 121 0.84 -4.74 -3.24
CA ASP A 121 -0.36 -4.48 -2.45
C ASP A 121 -0.86 -5.75 -1.75
N GLU A 122 -0.92 -6.90 -2.44
CA GLU A 122 -1.26 -8.21 -1.86
C GLU A 122 -0.31 -8.57 -0.71
N SER A 123 0.99 -8.35 -0.89
CA SER A 123 1.97 -8.58 0.17
C SER A 123 1.75 -7.66 1.39
N ARG A 124 1.12 -6.49 1.20
CA ARG A 124 0.82 -5.51 2.25
C ARG A 124 -0.47 -5.82 2.98
N GLU A 125 -1.42 -6.45 2.30
CA GLU A 125 -2.70 -6.88 2.88
C GLU A 125 -2.48 -7.81 4.08
N ILE A 126 -1.55 -8.76 3.96
CA ILE A 126 -1.18 -9.68 5.05
C ILE A 126 -0.72 -8.91 6.30
N SER A 127 0.11 -7.88 6.12
CA SER A 127 0.60 -7.05 7.24
C SER A 127 -0.55 -6.31 7.93
N ARG A 128 -1.46 -5.71 7.14
CA ARG A 128 -2.66 -5.03 7.68
C ARG A 128 -3.62 -5.99 8.38
N TYR A 129 -3.78 -7.21 7.87
CA TYR A 129 -4.57 -8.24 8.52
C TYR A 129 -3.98 -8.61 9.89
N LEU A 130 -2.65 -8.73 10.01
CA LEU A 130 -2.00 -9.04 11.30
C LEU A 130 -2.14 -7.90 12.31
N ILE A 131 -2.08 -6.63 11.86
CA ILE A 131 -2.36 -5.46 12.71
C ILE A 131 -3.79 -5.54 13.26
N GLY A 132 -4.77 -5.77 12.38
CA GLY A 132 -6.18 -5.92 12.78
C GLY A 132 -6.40 -7.13 13.71
N THR A 133 -5.72 -8.23 13.44
CA THR A 133 -5.74 -9.44 14.28
C THR A 133 -5.21 -9.15 15.67
N LEU A 134 -4.13 -8.38 15.82
CA LEU A 134 -3.59 -8.00 17.13
C LEU A 134 -4.56 -7.15 17.95
N ILE A 135 -5.24 -6.21 17.29
CA ILE A 135 -6.27 -5.38 17.93
C ILE A 135 -7.42 -6.27 18.40
N PHE A 136 -7.93 -7.12 17.50
CA PHE A 136 -9.02 -8.04 17.80
C PHE A 136 -8.65 -8.98 18.95
N LEU A 137 -7.45 -9.55 18.94
CA LEU A 137 -6.99 -10.47 19.97
C LEU A 137 -6.81 -9.78 21.33
N GLY A 138 -6.39 -8.50 21.34
CA GLY A 138 -6.37 -7.66 22.54
C GLY A 138 -7.77 -7.40 23.11
N LEU A 139 -8.76 -7.13 22.24
CA LEU A 139 -10.17 -7.01 22.64
C LEU A 139 -10.75 -8.35 23.13
N LEU A 140 -10.36 -9.47 22.52
CA LEU A 140 -10.79 -10.79 22.97
C LEU A 140 -10.24 -11.08 24.37
N GLY A 141 -9.00 -10.68 24.66
CA GLY A 141 -8.41 -10.80 25.98
C GLY A 141 -9.20 -10.06 27.08
N THR A 142 -9.74 -8.87 26.78
CA THR A 142 -10.59 -8.15 27.74
C THR A 142 -11.90 -8.87 27.97
N PHE A 143 -12.54 -9.35 26.90
CA PHE A 143 -13.76 -10.14 26.99
C PHE A 143 -13.56 -11.41 27.84
N TRP A 144 -12.45 -12.10 27.65
CA TRP A 144 -12.11 -13.29 28.44
C TRP A 144 -11.94 -12.99 29.93
N GLY A 145 -11.24 -11.92 30.28
CA GLY A 145 -11.09 -11.53 31.68
C GLY A 145 -12.40 -11.06 32.34
N LEU A 146 -13.28 -10.40 31.57
CA LEU A 146 -14.62 -10.03 32.04
C LEU A 146 -15.49 -11.27 32.28
N MET A 147 -15.42 -12.30 31.45
CA MET A 147 -16.10 -13.57 31.72
C MET A 147 -15.61 -14.22 33.02
N GLY A 148 -14.31 -14.19 33.29
CA GLY A 148 -13.75 -14.67 34.56
C GLY A 148 -14.26 -13.86 35.76
N THR A 149 -14.42 -12.54 35.59
CA THR A 149 -14.98 -11.64 36.59
C THR A 149 -16.44 -11.99 36.90
N ILE A 150 -17.27 -12.23 35.87
CA ILE A 150 -18.67 -12.64 36.02
C ILE A 150 -18.78 -14.00 36.69
N ALA A 151 -17.94 -14.97 36.30
CA ALA A 151 -17.91 -16.29 36.91
C ALA A 151 -17.57 -16.20 38.40
N ALA A 152 -16.56 -15.39 38.77
CA ALA A 152 -16.20 -15.17 40.16
C ALA A 152 -17.34 -14.52 40.97
N VAL A 153 -18.05 -13.53 40.42
CA VAL A 153 -19.20 -12.92 41.08
C VAL A 153 -20.34 -13.93 41.28
N GLY A 154 -20.63 -14.77 40.29
CA GLY A 154 -21.64 -15.83 40.41
C GLY A 154 -21.29 -16.84 41.51
N ASP A 155 -20.02 -17.21 41.61
CA ASP A 155 -19.47 -18.08 42.65
C ASP A 155 -19.67 -17.51 44.06
N VAL A 156 -19.54 -16.19 44.23
CA VAL A 156 -19.76 -15.50 45.50
C VAL A 156 -21.23 -15.50 45.88
N ILE A 157 -22.11 -15.18 44.92
CA ILE A 157 -23.56 -15.20 45.14
C ILE A 157 -24.04 -16.59 45.56
N ASN A 158 -23.50 -17.65 44.95
CA ASN A 158 -23.85 -19.05 45.28
C ASN A 158 -23.31 -19.50 46.64
N ARG A 159 -22.21 -18.91 47.12
CA ARG A 159 -21.58 -19.25 48.41
C ARG A 159 -22.14 -18.49 49.60
N LEU A 160 -22.80 -17.35 49.39
CA LEU A 160 -23.44 -16.60 50.47
C LEU A 160 -24.66 -17.38 51.03
N ASP A 161 -24.45 -18.16 52.07
CA ASP A 161 -25.52 -18.73 52.90
C ASP A 161 -25.86 -17.79 54.06
N VAL A 162 -27.01 -17.14 53.97
CA VAL A 162 -27.52 -16.18 54.98
C VAL A 162 -28.31 -16.91 56.09
N GLY A 163 -28.48 -18.23 55.99
CA GLY A 163 -29.34 -19.02 56.88
C GLY A 163 -28.78 -19.28 58.29
N ASN A 164 -27.46 -19.28 58.46
CA ASN A 164 -26.81 -19.76 59.70
C ASN A 164 -26.50 -18.68 60.75
N GLY A 165 -26.82 -17.41 60.48
CA GLY A 165 -26.68 -16.32 61.47
C GLY A 165 -25.25 -15.85 61.77
N ASP A 166 -24.22 -16.42 61.13
CA ASP A 166 -22.83 -15.97 61.26
C ASP A 166 -22.51 -14.87 60.21
N PHE A 167 -22.93 -13.65 60.50
CA PHE A 167 -22.68 -12.48 59.65
C PHE A 167 -21.18 -12.17 59.47
N ALA A 168 -20.31 -12.58 60.41
CA ALA A 168 -18.87 -12.36 60.29
C ALA A 168 -18.26 -13.27 59.22
N ALA A 169 -18.69 -14.54 59.16
CA ALA A 169 -18.30 -15.47 58.11
C ALA A 169 -18.81 -15.01 56.73
N VAL A 170 -20.08 -14.62 56.62
CA VAL A 170 -20.68 -14.11 55.37
C VAL A 170 -19.94 -12.86 54.86
N PHE A 171 -19.54 -11.96 55.76
CA PHE A 171 -18.76 -10.78 55.39
C PHE A 171 -17.34 -11.12 54.94
N ALA A 172 -16.69 -12.10 55.58
CA ALA A 172 -15.38 -12.59 55.16
C ALA A 172 -15.43 -13.23 53.76
N ASP A 173 -16.46 -14.03 53.48
CA ASP A 173 -16.69 -14.65 52.18
C ASP A 173 -17.00 -13.62 51.08
N LEU A 174 -17.80 -12.60 51.39
CA LEU A 174 -18.03 -11.48 50.47
C LEU A 174 -16.72 -10.73 50.17
N LYS A 175 -15.92 -10.42 51.20
CA LYS A 175 -14.64 -9.72 51.04
C LYS A 175 -13.67 -10.53 50.17
N GLN A 176 -13.51 -11.82 50.44
CA GLN A 176 -12.66 -12.71 49.65
C GLN A 176 -13.22 -12.89 48.23
N GLY A 177 -14.54 -12.99 48.12
CA GLY A 177 -15.27 -13.10 46.88
C GLY A 177 -15.09 -11.93 45.93
N LEU A 178 -14.99 -10.71 46.46
CA LEU A 178 -14.79 -9.49 45.66
C LEU A 178 -13.32 -9.27 45.24
N GLN A 179 -12.35 -9.94 45.86
CA GLN A 179 -10.93 -9.83 45.47
C GLN A 179 -10.63 -10.50 44.12
N ALA A 180 -11.25 -11.64 43.85
CA ALA A 180 -11.05 -12.37 42.60
C ALA A 180 -11.45 -11.57 41.33
N PRO A 181 -12.65 -10.94 41.26
CA PRO A 181 -13.02 -10.10 40.12
C PRO A 181 -12.13 -8.86 39.96
N LEU A 182 -11.62 -8.28 41.05
CA LEU A 182 -10.64 -7.18 40.97
C LEU A 182 -9.32 -7.61 40.32
N GLY A 183 -8.84 -8.83 40.63
CA GLY A 183 -7.65 -9.41 40.00
C GLY A 183 -7.88 -9.74 38.51
N GLY A 184 -9.04 -10.32 38.17
CA GLY A 184 -9.42 -10.68 36.80
C GLY A 184 -9.48 -9.49 35.84
N MET A 185 -9.82 -8.30 36.35
CA MET A 185 -9.81 -7.07 35.55
C MET A 185 -8.38 -6.68 35.11
N GLY A 186 -7.40 -6.80 36.00
CA GLY A 186 -5.99 -6.49 35.69
C GLY A 186 -5.41 -7.41 34.62
N THR A 187 -5.77 -8.70 34.65
CA THR A 187 -5.35 -9.66 33.62
C THR A 187 -5.97 -9.32 32.26
N ALA A 188 -7.26 -8.98 32.24
CA ALA A 188 -8.01 -8.59 31.05
C ALA A 188 -7.40 -7.35 30.36
N PHE A 189 -7.09 -6.34 31.17
CA PHE A 189 -6.51 -5.08 30.70
C PHE A 189 -5.12 -5.29 30.09
N SER A 190 -4.30 -6.15 30.70
CA SER A 190 -2.95 -6.43 30.20
C SER A 190 -2.94 -7.01 28.78
N SER A 191 -3.86 -7.92 28.46
CA SER A 191 -4.00 -8.48 27.11
C SER A 191 -4.38 -7.41 26.08
N SER A 192 -5.22 -6.45 26.46
CA SER A 192 -5.55 -5.29 25.62
C SER A 192 -4.33 -4.43 25.33
N LEU A 193 -3.53 -4.13 26.35
CA LEU A 193 -2.30 -3.35 26.20
C LEU A 193 -1.30 -4.06 25.28
N PHE A 194 -1.16 -5.38 25.36
CA PHE A 194 -0.32 -6.13 24.43
C PHE A 194 -0.85 -6.10 22.99
N GLY A 195 -2.15 -6.29 22.80
CA GLY A 195 -2.77 -6.26 21.47
C GLY A 195 -2.67 -4.89 20.80
N LEU A 196 -2.97 -3.82 21.53
CA LEU A 196 -2.88 -2.44 21.03
C LEU A 196 -1.44 -1.95 20.90
N GLY A 197 -0.59 -2.23 21.89
CA GLY A 197 0.83 -1.87 21.83
C GLY A 197 1.55 -2.58 20.69
N GLY A 198 1.30 -3.88 20.52
CA GLY A 198 1.84 -4.65 19.42
C GLY A 198 1.30 -4.21 18.06
N SER A 199 0.02 -3.83 17.95
CA SER A 199 -0.55 -3.36 16.68
C SER A 199 0.06 -2.02 16.25
N LEU A 200 0.41 -1.16 17.22
CA LEU A 200 1.16 0.08 16.98
C LEU A 200 2.58 -0.23 16.46
N VAL A 201 3.27 -1.19 17.08
CA VAL A 201 4.60 -1.65 16.62
C VAL A 201 4.52 -2.16 15.18
N LEU A 202 3.58 -3.05 14.88
CA LEU A 202 3.39 -3.56 13.52
C LEU A 202 2.96 -2.47 12.54
N GLY A 203 2.09 -1.54 12.96
CA GLY A 203 1.64 -0.41 12.15
C GLY A 203 2.81 0.49 11.73
N PHE A 204 3.74 0.78 12.64
CA PHE A 204 4.94 1.54 12.28
C PHE A 204 5.83 0.78 11.29
N LEU A 205 6.05 -0.52 11.49
CA LEU A 205 6.83 -1.34 10.57
C LEU A 205 6.18 -1.40 9.17
N ASP A 206 4.86 -1.53 9.11
CA ASP A 206 4.10 -1.52 7.86
C ASP A 206 4.28 -0.22 7.09
N LEU A 207 4.17 0.92 7.78
CA LEU A 207 4.41 2.24 7.17
C LEU A 207 5.81 2.33 6.55
N GLN A 208 6.84 1.88 7.26
CA GLN A 208 8.21 1.89 6.74
C GLN A 208 8.41 0.96 5.54
N ALA A 209 7.74 -0.19 5.54
CA ALA A 209 7.69 -1.10 4.39
C ALA A 209 6.99 -0.46 3.18
N GLY A 210 5.87 0.24 3.40
CA GLY A 210 5.17 0.97 2.33
C GLY A 210 5.97 2.08 1.72
N HIS A 211 6.68 2.87 2.54
CA HIS A 211 7.60 3.88 2.02
C HIS A 211 8.70 3.25 1.16
N ALA A 212 9.20 2.07 1.52
CA ALA A 212 10.18 1.34 0.71
C ALA A 212 9.60 0.85 -0.62
N GLN A 213 8.37 0.31 -0.59
CA GLN A 213 7.66 -0.15 -1.79
C GLN A 213 7.33 0.98 -2.77
N ASN A 214 6.80 2.10 -2.28
CA ASN A 214 6.46 3.21 -3.15
C ASN A 214 7.70 3.79 -3.85
N ARG A 215 8.82 3.88 -3.12
CA ARG A 215 10.10 4.29 -3.71
C ARG A 215 10.63 3.30 -4.75
N PHE A 216 10.48 1.99 -4.50
CA PHE A 216 10.85 0.97 -5.47
C PHE A 216 10.00 1.07 -6.74
N PHE A 217 8.69 1.18 -6.60
CA PHE A 217 7.75 1.30 -7.70
C PHE A 217 8.02 2.54 -8.56
N ASN A 218 8.16 3.72 -7.94
CA ASN A 218 8.51 4.94 -8.66
C ASN A 218 9.87 4.84 -9.37
N GLY A 219 10.84 4.18 -8.73
CA GLY A 219 12.15 3.93 -9.34
C GLY A 219 12.11 2.96 -10.53
N LEU A 220 11.19 1.99 -10.51
CA LEU A 220 10.91 1.12 -11.65
C LEU A 220 10.26 1.90 -12.78
N GLU A 221 9.24 2.71 -12.48
CA GLU A 221 8.53 3.53 -13.47
C GLU A 221 9.47 4.49 -14.19
N GLU A 222 10.34 5.19 -13.46
CA GLU A 222 11.35 6.09 -14.02
C GLU A 222 12.40 5.35 -14.87
N TRP A 223 12.81 4.14 -14.48
CA TRP A 223 13.72 3.35 -15.30
C TRP A 223 13.06 2.91 -16.61
N LEU A 224 11.79 2.53 -16.54
CA LEU A 224 10.98 2.07 -17.65
C LEU A 224 10.67 3.19 -18.65
N SER A 225 10.34 4.39 -18.18
CA SER A 225 10.14 5.56 -19.03
C SER A 225 11.43 5.90 -19.80
N GLY A 226 12.59 5.89 -19.13
CA GLY A 226 13.88 6.15 -19.76
C GLY A 226 14.26 5.13 -20.85
N VAL A 227 13.93 3.86 -20.66
CA VAL A 227 14.14 2.83 -21.72
C VAL A 227 13.24 3.08 -22.93
N THR A 228 12.02 3.57 -22.71
CA THR A 228 11.05 3.80 -23.80
C THR A 228 11.41 5.06 -24.62
N GLN A 229 11.83 6.14 -23.96
CA GLN A 229 12.29 7.37 -24.63
C GLN A 229 13.53 7.12 -25.50
N LEU A 230 14.48 6.30 -25.02
CA LEU A 230 15.69 5.97 -25.80
C LEU A 230 15.36 5.17 -27.07
N VAL A 231 14.28 4.39 -27.05
CA VAL A 231 13.80 3.63 -28.22
C VAL A 231 13.09 4.52 -29.23
N ASP A 232 12.32 5.51 -28.76
CA ASP A 232 11.69 6.51 -29.63
C ASP A 232 12.73 7.40 -30.33
N ASP A 233 13.77 7.82 -29.60
CA ASP A 233 14.84 8.68 -30.15
C ASP A 233 15.71 7.95 -31.19
N LEU A 234 15.91 6.63 -31.01
CA LEU A 234 16.58 5.75 -32.00
C LEU A 234 15.66 5.32 -33.16
N GLY A 235 14.35 5.54 -33.03
CA GLY A 235 13.34 5.18 -34.03
C GLY A 235 12.83 6.38 -34.85
N ALA A 236 13.09 7.61 -34.40
CA ALA A 236 12.82 8.81 -35.17
C ALA A 236 13.78 8.86 -36.37
N PRO A 237 13.28 8.96 -37.62
CA PRO A 237 14.15 9.20 -38.75
C PRO A 237 14.86 10.52 -38.50
N THR A 238 16.18 10.47 -38.27
CA THR A 238 17.02 11.65 -38.30
C THR A 238 16.86 12.22 -39.70
N VAL A 239 16.02 13.25 -39.84
CA VAL A 239 15.95 14.04 -41.07
C VAL A 239 17.29 14.75 -41.16
N THR A 240 18.26 14.04 -41.72
CA THR A 240 19.55 14.58 -42.07
C THR A 240 19.28 15.39 -43.32
N ALA A 241 18.81 16.62 -43.12
CA ALA A 241 18.77 17.61 -44.18
C ALA A 241 20.24 17.88 -44.55
N ALA A 242 20.71 17.18 -45.59
CA ALA A 242 22.01 17.45 -46.18
C ALA A 242 22.03 18.90 -46.69
N PRO A 243 22.99 19.74 -46.28
CA PRO A 243 23.10 21.09 -46.80
C PRO A 243 23.80 21.02 -48.16
N GLY A 244 23.04 21.26 -49.23
CA GLY A 244 23.61 21.58 -50.54
C GLY A 244 23.18 20.66 -51.68
N ALA A 245 22.11 21.03 -52.36
CA ALA A 245 21.92 20.77 -53.79
C ALA A 245 20.89 21.79 -54.33
N VAL A 246 21.35 23.04 -54.48
CA VAL A 246 20.72 23.98 -55.40
C VAL A 246 21.21 23.56 -56.79
N GLY A 247 20.32 23.05 -57.63
CA GLY A 247 20.67 22.58 -58.96
C GLY A 247 19.42 22.24 -59.79
N ASP A 248 19.03 23.23 -60.60
CA ASP A 248 18.37 23.13 -61.89
C ASP A 248 16.92 22.64 -61.99
N VAL A 249 16.06 23.60 -62.30
CA VAL A 249 14.69 23.43 -62.82
C VAL A 249 14.76 23.30 -64.34
N PRO A 250 14.21 22.24 -64.96
CA PRO A 250 13.76 22.29 -66.33
C PRO A 250 12.23 22.32 -66.40
N GLU A 251 11.75 23.47 -66.84
CA GLU A 251 10.70 23.73 -67.83
C GLU A 251 9.78 22.58 -68.29
N ALA A 252 8.48 22.87 -68.15
CA ALA A 252 7.26 22.26 -68.66
C ALA A 252 7.30 21.29 -69.86
N VAL A 253 6.49 20.23 -69.74
CA VAL A 253 5.78 19.59 -70.87
C VAL A 253 4.35 19.25 -70.42
N ASP A 254 3.37 19.80 -71.14
CA ASP A 254 1.93 19.52 -71.09
C ASP A 254 1.61 18.04 -71.31
N GLY A 255 0.58 17.52 -70.64
CA GLY A 255 0.04 16.19 -70.92
C GLY A 255 -1.06 15.71 -69.97
N ASP A 256 -2.28 16.08 -70.33
CA ASP A 256 -3.56 15.39 -70.07
C ASP A 256 -4.03 15.09 -68.64
N ALA A 257 -5.18 15.71 -68.34
CA ALA A 257 -6.13 15.27 -67.34
C ALA A 257 -6.69 13.89 -67.69
N ASN A 258 -6.55 12.93 -66.77
CA ASN A 258 -7.60 11.99 -66.44
C ASN A 258 -7.30 11.36 -65.06
N GLY A 259 -8.12 11.72 -64.08
CA GLY A 259 -8.09 11.15 -62.75
C GLY A 259 -8.41 9.67 -62.77
N VAL A 260 -7.69 8.93 -61.94
CA VAL A 260 -8.21 7.71 -61.32
C VAL A 260 -8.39 8.07 -59.84
N ASP A 261 -9.66 8.29 -59.51
CA ASP A 261 -10.19 8.46 -58.17
C ASP A 261 -9.83 7.28 -57.27
N ASP A 262 -9.12 7.53 -56.17
CA ASP A 262 -9.20 6.68 -54.99
C ASP A 262 -10.09 7.39 -53.94
N PRO A 263 -11.38 7.00 -53.82
CA PRO A 263 -12.34 7.71 -52.99
C PRO A 263 -12.19 7.49 -51.48
N ASN A 264 -11.18 6.74 -51.00
CA ASN A 264 -11.02 6.40 -49.57
C ASN A 264 -9.65 6.72 -48.95
N ALA A 265 -8.75 7.39 -49.67
CA ALA A 265 -7.52 7.90 -49.04
C ALA A 265 -7.81 9.26 -48.38
N PRO A 266 -7.83 9.39 -47.04
CA PRO A 266 -7.96 10.69 -46.42
C PRO A 266 -6.71 11.49 -46.77
N THR A 267 -6.85 12.46 -47.69
CA THR A 267 -5.78 13.41 -47.97
C THR A 267 -5.43 14.10 -46.65
N LEU A 268 -4.14 14.15 -46.30
CA LEU A 268 -3.65 14.76 -45.06
C LEU A 268 -4.21 16.17 -44.81
N ALA A 269 -4.54 16.89 -45.89
CA ALA A 269 -5.23 18.17 -45.84
C ALA A 269 -6.61 18.10 -45.17
N LEU A 270 -7.41 17.08 -45.49
CA LEU A 270 -8.76 16.86 -44.95
C LEU A 270 -8.69 16.48 -43.47
N LEU A 271 -7.74 15.63 -43.07
CA LEU A 271 -7.52 15.30 -41.66
C LEU A 271 -7.06 16.52 -40.84
N LEU A 272 -6.18 17.37 -41.39
CA LEU A 272 -5.75 18.60 -40.73
C LEU A 272 -6.89 19.60 -40.57
N ASP A 273 -7.76 19.73 -41.57
CA ASP A 273 -8.93 20.61 -41.48
C ASP A 273 -9.97 20.08 -40.49
N THR A 274 -10.18 18.77 -40.43
CA THR A 274 -11.08 18.15 -39.45
C THR A 274 -10.59 18.38 -38.02
N LEU A 275 -9.28 18.26 -37.79
CA LEU A 275 -8.65 18.46 -36.48
C LEU A 275 -8.66 19.93 -36.04
N ARG A 276 -8.54 20.89 -36.98
CA ARG A 276 -8.71 22.32 -36.69
C ARG A 276 -10.16 22.66 -36.35
N ALA A 277 -11.12 22.06 -37.04
CA ALA A 277 -12.54 22.27 -36.77
C ALA A 277 -12.93 21.76 -35.36
N GLU A 278 -12.47 20.57 -34.96
CA GLU A 278 -12.72 20.04 -33.61
C GLU A 278 -12.09 20.91 -32.51
N ARG A 279 -10.86 21.41 -32.73
CA ARG A 279 -10.22 22.35 -31.81
C ARG A 279 -11.04 23.63 -31.60
N GLY A 280 -11.63 24.18 -32.65
CA GLY A 280 -12.47 25.38 -32.56
C GLY A 280 -13.75 25.13 -31.74
N LEU A 281 -14.37 23.95 -31.88
CA LEU A 281 -15.55 23.59 -31.09
C LEU A 281 -15.24 23.42 -29.60
N LEU A 282 -14.08 22.86 -29.26
CA LEU A 282 -13.66 22.73 -27.86
C LEU A 282 -13.44 24.08 -27.20
N GLU A 283 -12.82 25.04 -27.90
CA GLU A 283 -12.65 26.39 -27.35
C GLU A 283 -13.99 27.12 -27.18
N GLN A 284 -14.94 26.93 -28.10
CA GLN A 284 -16.29 27.48 -27.95
C GLN A 284 -17.05 26.85 -26.77
N LEU A 285 -16.92 25.54 -26.54
CA LEU A 285 -17.52 24.86 -25.38
C LEU A 285 -16.91 25.33 -24.06
N ILE A 286 -15.59 25.49 -24.00
CA ILE A 286 -14.91 26.01 -22.82
C ILE A 286 -15.33 27.46 -22.55
N ALA A 287 -15.43 28.30 -23.59
CA ALA A 287 -15.90 29.67 -23.46
C ALA A 287 -17.38 29.76 -23.04
N ALA A 288 -18.24 28.90 -23.59
CA ALA A 288 -19.66 28.83 -23.21
C ALA A 288 -19.86 28.35 -21.77
N GLN A 289 -19.02 27.42 -21.30
CA GLN A 289 -19.08 26.91 -19.93
C GLN A 289 -18.51 27.91 -18.91
N ALA A 290 -17.51 28.70 -19.31
CA ALA A 290 -17.02 29.82 -18.50
C ALA A 290 -18.04 30.97 -18.37
N ALA A 291 -18.93 31.14 -19.35
CA ALA A 291 -19.96 32.17 -19.36
C ALA A 291 -21.22 31.82 -18.54
N ASN A 292 -21.37 30.57 -18.07
CA ASN A 292 -22.51 30.12 -17.26
C ASN A 292 -22.03 29.68 -15.85
N PRO A 293 -21.78 30.62 -14.92
CA PRO A 293 -21.45 30.26 -13.56
C PRO A 293 -22.66 29.57 -12.90
N ALA A 294 -22.39 28.45 -12.21
CA ALA A 294 -23.37 27.69 -11.45
C ALA A 294 -24.22 28.62 -10.54
N PRO A 295 -25.53 28.36 -10.37
CA PRO A 295 -26.35 29.16 -9.46
C PRO A 295 -25.76 29.08 -8.04
N PRO A 296 -25.79 30.19 -7.28
CA PRO A 296 -25.23 30.23 -5.93
C PRO A 296 -25.94 29.18 -5.05
N ALA A 297 -25.15 28.50 -4.22
CA ALA A 297 -25.64 27.55 -3.24
C ALA A 297 -26.67 28.24 -2.33
N VAL A 298 -27.87 27.65 -2.24
CA VAL A 298 -28.90 28.08 -1.30
C VAL A 298 -28.39 27.76 0.10
N ASP A 299 -28.15 28.82 0.86
CA ASP A 299 -27.75 28.81 2.26
C ASP A 299 -29.00 28.49 3.11
N ASP A 300 -29.25 27.20 3.35
CA ASP A 300 -30.40 26.74 4.15
C ASP A 300 -30.08 26.87 5.65
N ALA A 301 -30.09 28.13 6.10
CA ALA A 301 -30.00 28.53 7.49
C ALA A 301 -31.21 29.41 7.87
N SER A 302 -32.39 28.81 8.05
CA SER A 302 -33.38 29.27 9.04
C SER A 302 -34.51 28.25 9.20
N GLY A 303 -34.91 28.05 10.46
CA GLY A 303 -35.82 26.98 10.85
C GLY A 303 -37.26 27.19 10.42
N THR A 304 -38.02 26.10 10.39
CA THR A 304 -39.26 25.89 11.16
C THR A 304 -39.90 24.58 10.70
N ASN A 305 -39.97 23.60 11.59
CA ASN A 305 -40.69 22.35 11.37
C ASN A 305 -42.11 22.53 11.95
N PRO A 306 -43.19 22.52 11.14
CA PRO A 306 -44.54 22.48 11.67
C PRO A 306 -44.92 21.03 12.07
N PRO A 307 -45.81 20.84 13.07
CA PRO A 307 -46.14 19.53 13.59
C PRO A 307 -47.01 18.72 12.61
N ARG A 308 -46.76 17.41 12.52
CA ARG A 308 -47.59 16.45 11.78
C ARG A 308 -48.99 16.33 12.42
N PRO A 309 -50.08 16.31 11.64
CA PRO A 309 -51.37 15.89 12.14
C PRO A 309 -51.41 14.36 12.25
N GLY A 310 -51.98 13.88 13.34
CA GLY A 310 -52.13 12.45 13.63
C GLY A 310 -53.14 11.76 12.72
N ILE A 311 -52.85 10.49 12.46
CA ILE A 311 -53.79 9.39 12.26
C ILE A 311 -53.17 8.18 12.96
#